data_AF-A0AA35N9D4-F1
#
_entry.id   AF-A0AA35N9D4-F1
#
_cell.length_a   1.000
_cell.length_b   1.000
_cell.length_c   1.000
_cell.angle_alpha   90.00
_cell.angle_beta   90.00
_cell.angle_gamma   90.00
#
_symmetry.space_group_name_H-M   'P 1'
#
loop_
_entity.id
_entity.type
_entity.pdbx_description
1 polymer ?
#
loop_
_entity_poly.entity_id
_entity_poly.type
_entity_poly.pdbx_seq_one_letter_code
_entity_poly.pdbx_strand_id
1 'polypeptide(L)' 'MNAQPRTDAWAASNAHSTVHYRLQAEAEPDSLCRVLNLFALQFLTPHSVHVSQQDDWLDIEVGIGGLSGTGPR' A
#
# COMPACT_ATOMS: atom_id res chain seq x y z
N MET A 1 31.90 15.75 1.92
CA MET A 1 30.85 14.79 1.54
C MET A 1 30.31 14.14 2.80
N ASN A 2 29.03 14.30 3.12
CA ASN A 2 28.39 13.60 4.24
C ASN A 2 27.18 12.86 3.67
N ALA A 3 27.39 11.59 3.30
CA ALA A 3 26.33 10.71 2.83
C ALA A 3 25.61 10.19 4.07
N GLN A 4 24.55 10.88 4.49
CA GLN A 4 23.64 10.35 5.50
C GLN A 4 23.04 9.06 4.95
N PRO A 5 23.25 7.90 5.58
CA PRO A 5 22.53 6.69 5.19
C PRO A 5 21.06 7.00 5.40
N ARG A 6 20.28 7.04 4.32
CA ARG A 6 18.82 7.03 4.45
C ARG A 6 18.50 5.76 5.23
N THR A 7 18.08 5.94 6.47
CA THR A 7 17.54 4.85 7.27
C THR A 7 16.30 4.37 6.51
N ASP A 8 16.47 3.28 5.77
CA ASP A 8 15.39 2.52 5.14
C ASP A 8 14.54 1.90 6.27
N ALA A 9 13.77 2.75 6.95
CA ALA A 9 12.82 2.38 7.99
C ALA A 9 11.72 1.44 7.44
N TRP A 10 11.62 1.32 6.12
CA TRP A 10 10.74 0.41 5.40
C TRP A 10 11.24 -1.04 5.43
N ALA A 11 12.54 -1.29 5.62
CA ALA A 11 13.12 -2.63 5.59
C ALA A 11 13.17 -3.33 6.97
N ALA A 12 12.98 -2.59 8.07
CA ALA A 12 13.23 -3.10 9.42
C ALA A 12 12.01 -3.71 10.14
N SER A 13 10.78 -3.55 9.64
CA SER A 13 9.58 -4.13 10.26
C SER A 13 9.33 -5.57 9.78
N ASN A 14 10.33 -6.42 10.01
CA ASN A 14 10.35 -7.84 9.67
C ASN A 14 9.69 -8.69 10.77
N ALA A 15 8.37 -8.55 10.95
CA ALA A 15 7.53 -9.49 11.71
C ALA A 15 6.06 -9.33 11.31
N HIS A 16 5.54 -10.16 10.38
CA HIS A 16 4.10 -10.27 10.08
C HIS A 16 3.37 -8.92 9.93
N SER A 17 4.06 -7.93 9.35
CA SER A 17 3.59 -6.55 9.37
C SER A 17 2.55 -6.37 8.26
N THR A 18 1.29 -6.31 8.66
CA THR A 18 0.23 -5.82 7.78
C THR A 18 0.46 -4.32 7.59
N VAL A 19 0.69 -3.90 6.34
CA VAL A 19 0.85 -2.49 5.99
C VAL A 19 -0.49 -1.94 5.55
N HIS A 20 -0.90 -0.85 6.17
CA HIS A 20 -2.12 -0.14 5.80
C HIS A 20 -1.73 1.15 5.05
N TYR A 21 -2.08 1.21 3.77
CA TYR A 21 -1.95 2.41 2.96
C TYR A 21 -3.25 3.19 3.02
N ARG A 22 -3.18 4.49 3.28
CA ARG A 22 -4.30 5.41 3.11
C ARG A 22 -3.95 6.37 1.98
N LEU A 23 -4.77 6.37 0.95
CA LEU A 23 -4.60 7.18 -0.25
C LEU A 23 -5.84 8.03 -0.45
N GLN A 24 -5.64 9.21 -1.02
CA GLN A 24 -6.73 10.07 -1.47
C GLN A 24 -6.54 10.30 -2.97
N ALA A 25 -7.59 10.07 -3.73
CA ALA A 25 -7.62 10.30 -5.16
C ALA A 25 -8.85 11.13 -5.53
N GLU A 26 -8.81 11.87 -6.64
CA GLU A 26 -10.00 12.53 -7.16
C GLU A 26 -11.07 11.48 -7.51
N ALA A 27 -12.34 11.82 -7.31
CA ALA A 27 -13.48 10.91 -7.50
C ALA A 27 -13.85 10.64 -8.97
N GLU A 28 -12.84 10.29 -9.75
CA GLU A 28 -12.98 9.89 -11.15
C GLU A 28 -13.38 8.41 -11.26
N PRO A 29 -14.08 8.03 -12.35
CA PRO A 29 -14.56 6.65 -12.55
C PRO A 29 -13.43 5.62 -12.68
N ASP A 30 -12.23 6.02 -13.12
CA ASP A 30 -11.06 5.13 -13.24
C ASP A 30 -10.09 5.18 -12.05
N SER A 31 -10.28 6.11 -11.09
CA SER A 31 -9.34 6.35 -10.00
C SER A 31 -9.03 5.10 -9.19
N LEU A 32 -10.06 4.35 -8.77
CA LEU A 32 -9.87 3.11 -8.01
C LEU A 32 -9.09 2.06 -8.82
N CYS A 33 -9.46 1.85 -10.09
CA CYS A 33 -8.80 0.90 -10.97
C CYS A 33 -7.32 1.28 -11.18
N ARG A 34 -7.03 2.56 -11.33
CA ARG A 34 -5.67 3.07 -11.49
C ARG A 34 -4.83 2.80 -10.24
N VAL A 35 -5.38 3.09 -9.06
CA VAL A 35 -4.72 2.80 -7.78
C VAL A 35 -4.42 1.31 -7.64
N LEU A 36 -5.41 0.43 -7.87
CA LEU A 36 -5.21 -1.02 -7.81
C LEU A 36 -4.20 -1.52 -8.86
N ASN A 37 -4.20 -0.94 -10.05
CA ASN A 37 -3.23 -1.26 -11.09
C ASN A 37 -1.79 -0.91 -10.66
N LEU A 38 -1.59 0.19 -9.93
CA LEU A 38 -0.27 0.53 -9.38
C LEU A 38 0.22 -0.53 -8.38
N PHE A 39 -0.65 -1.05 -7.52
CA PHE A 39 -0.30 -2.15 -6.62
C PHE A 39 0.04 -3.44 -7.39
N ALA A 40 -0.72 -3.75 -8.44
CA ALA A 40 -0.45 -4.90 -9.29
C ALA A 40 0.92 -4.81 -9.97
N LEU A 41 1.31 -3.63 -10.46
CA LEU A 41 2.63 -3.38 -11.05
C LEU A 41 3.78 -3.56 -10.05
N GLN A 42 3.52 -3.39 -8.75
CA GLN A 42 4.49 -3.63 -7.67
C GLN A 42 4.45 -5.08 -7.15
N PHE A 43 3.65 -5.97 -7.77
CA PHE A 43 3.41 -7.34 -7.30
C PHE A 43 2.89 -7.39 -5.85
N LEU A 44 2.19 -6.34 -5.41
CA LEU A 44 1.57 -6.27 -4.10
C LEU A 44 0.12 -6.76 -4.22
N THR A 45 -0.21 -7.84 -3.50
CA THR A 45 -1.59 -8.33 -3.43
C THR A 45 -2.28 -7.75 -2.20
N PRO A 46 -3.27 -6.86 -2.37
CA PRO A 46 -4.06 -6.37 -1.24
C PRO A 46 -4.93 -7.47 -0.67
N HIS A 47 -4.96 -7.60 0.66
CA HIS A 47 -5.86 -8.51 1.36
C HIS A 47 -7.19 -7.83 1.70
N SER A 48 -7.21 -6.50 1.82
CA SER A 48 -8.40 -5.69 2.05
C SER A 48 -8.27 -4.36 1.32
N VAL A 49 -9.38 -3.88 0.79
CA VAL A 49 -9.51 -2.56 0.16
C VAL A 49 -10.83 -1.97 0.62
N HIS A 50 -10.78 -0.82 1.28
CA HIS A 50 -11.94 -0.04 1.66
C HIS A 50 -11.92 1.27 0.90
N VAL A 51 -13.08 1.67 0.37
CA VAL A 51 -13.20 2.88 -0.45
C VAL A 51 -14.41 3.65 0.02
N SER A 52 -14.21 4.93 0.31
CA SER A 52 -15.29 5.86 0.62
C SER A 52 -15.17 7.07 -0.30
N GLN A 53 -16.28 7.43 -0.94
CA GLN A 53 -16.37 8.69 -1.66
C GLN A 53 -16.87 9.77 -0.71
N GLN A 54 -16.11 10.86 -0.60
CA GLN A 54 -16.46 12.06 0.15
C GLN A 54 -16.29 13.26 -0.77
N ASP A 55 -17.42 13.86 -1.15
CA ASP A 55 -17.48 14.96 -2.12
C ASP A 55 -16.76 14.58 -3.44
N ASP A 56 -15.73 15.33 -3.81
CA ASP A 56 -14.92 15.11 -5.02
C ASP A 56 -13.70 14.19 -4.80
N TRP A 57 -13.61 13.54 -3.64
CA TRP A 57 -12.48 12.67 -3.28
C TRP A 57 -12.90 11.23 -2.99
N LEU A 58 -11.99 10.31 -3.31
CA LEU A 58 -12.02 8.91 -2.93
C LEU A 58 -10.95 8.67 -1.87
N ASP A 59 -11.38 8.39 -0.65
CA ASP A 59 -10.56 7.85 0.41
C ASP A 59 -10.44 6.34 0.23
N ILE A 60 -9.22 5.87 -0.02
CA ILE A 60 -8.90 4.48 -0.30
C ILE A 60 -7.96 3.97 0.79
N GLU A 61 -8.38 2.94 1.50
CA GLU A 61 -7.56 2.24 2.49
C GLU A 61 -7.24 0.84 1.99
N VAL A 62 -5.95 0.54 1.85
CA VAL A 62 -5.47 -0.74 1.32
C VAL A 62 -4.64 -1.43 2.38
N GLY A 63 -5.10 -2.61 2.80
CA GLY A 63 -4.31 -3.51 3.62
C GLY A 63 -3.48 -4.44 2.73
N ILE A 64 -2.15 -4.39 2.86
CA ILE A 64 -1.22 -5.34 2.26
C ILE A 64 -0.72 -6.28 3.37
N GLY A 65 -0.93 -7.59 3.17
CA GLY A 65 -0.39 -8.62 4.06
C GLY A 65 0.86 -9.27 3.45
N GLY A 66 1.57 -10.06 4.25
CA GLY A 66 2.50 -11.06 3.69
C GLY A 66 3.91 -10.58 3.31
N LEU A 67 4.39 -9.44 3.83
CA LEU A 67 5.83 -9.10 3.76
C LEU A 67 6.69 -9.92 4.74
N SER A 68 6.21 -11.09 5.17
CA SER A 68 6.99 -12.04 5.94
C SER A 68 7.61 -13.05 4.98
N GLY A 69 8.90 -12.91 4.77
CA GLY A 69 9.68 -13.96 4.13
C GLY A 69 9.51 -15.28 4.87
N THR A 70 9.36 -16.35 4.09
CA THR A 70 9.52 -17.77 4.45
C THR A 70 8.42 -18.41 5.32
N GLY A 71 7.99 -19.62 4.91
CA GLY A 71 6.84 -20.38 5.45
C GLY A 71 7.02 -20.95 6.87
N PRO A 72 6.18 -21.92 7.27
CA PRO A 72 6.61 -23.30 7.05
C PRO A 72 5.49 -24.25 6.57
N ARG A 73 5.92 -25.18 5.70
CA ARG A 73 5.53 -26.59 5.54
C ARG A 73 4.04 -26.97 5.63
#